data_AF-A0A1Y2ZV28-F1
#
_entry.id   AF-A0A1Y2ZV28-F1
#
_cell.length_a   1.000
_cell.length_b   1.000
_cell.length_c   1.000
_cell.angle_alpha   90.00
_cell.angle_beta   90.00
_cell.angle_gamma   90.00
#
_symmetry.space_group_name_H-M   'P 1'
#
loop_
_entity.id
_entity.type
_entity.pdbx_description
1 polymer ?
#
loop_
_entity_poly.entity_id
_entity_poly.type
_entity_poly.pdbx_seq_one_letter_code
_entity_poly.pdbx_strand_id
1 'polypeptide(L)'
;MSFDYKRMLKFEHNVGEKEAKYRLYAGSAALFISVFIASIALLLIGLVLVATGYSGWCPAYSGMNKNTCVTGESAEETPEATS
;
A
#
# COMPACT_ATOMS: atom_id res chain seq x y z
N MET A 1 18.23 13.65 6.64
CA MET A 1 18.31 12.87 5.38
C MET A 1 17.80 13.73 4.24
N SER A 2 18.48 13.72 3.09
CA SER A 2 17.95 14.32 1.85
C SER A 2 16.92 13.37 1.24
N PHE A 3 15.77 13.89 0.82
CA PHE A 3 14.76 13.10 0.10
C PHE A 3 15.15 13.03 -1.39
N ASP A 4 15.26 11.83 -1.94
CA ASP A 4 15.68 11.61 -3.32
C ASP A 4 14.50 11.65 -4.28
N TYR A 5 14.12 12.86 -4.73
CA TYR A 5 13.02 13.06 -5.68
C TYR A 5 13.18 12.30 -7.01
N LYS A 6 14.43 12.13 -7.48
CA LYS A 6 14.72 11.31 -8.67
C LYS A 6 14.37 9.84 -8.45
N ARG A 7 14.61 9.32 -7.25
CA ARG A 7 14.33 7.92 -6.91
C ARG A 7 12.84 7.71 -6.64
N MET A 8 12.14 8.71 -6.09
CA MET A 8 10.68 8.67 -5.93
C MET A 8 9.93 8.43 -7.24
N LEU A 9 10.40 8.93 -8.38
CA LEU A 9 9.75 8.73 -9.69
C LEU A 9 10.22 7.46 -10.41
N LYS A 10 11.20 6.75 -9.86
CA LYS A 10 11.71 5.51 -10.43
C LYS A 10 10.93 4.34 -9.85
N PHE A 11 10.33 3.54 -10.72
CA PHE A 11 9.72 2.27 -10.35
C PHE A 11 10.80 1.32 -9.84
N GLU A 12 10.82 1.11 -8.52
CA GLU A 12 11.75 0.23 -7.84
C GLU A 12 10.95 -0.63 -6.87
N HIS A 13 10.94 -1.95 -7.06
CA HIS A 13 10.17 -2.84 -6.21
C HIS A 13 10.72 -2.80 -4.77
N ASN A 14 9.99 -2.14 -3.87
CA ASN A 14 10.45 -1.80 -2.52
C ASN A 14 9.43 -2.09 -1.42
N VAL A 15 8.23 -2.54 -1.80
CA VAL A 15 7.19 -2.98 -0.88
C VAL A 15 7.20 -4.50 -0.88
N GLY A 16 7.56 -5.11 0.25
CA GLY A 16 7.53 -6.56 0.42
C GLY A 16 6.09 -7.10 0.46
N GLU A 17 5.94 -8.42 0.29
CA GLU A 17 4.62 -9.06 0.23
C GLU A 17 3.72 -8.78 1.43
N LYS A 18 4.28 -8.68 2.64
CA LYS A 18 3.52 -8.37 3.86
C LYS A 18 2.84 -7.01 3.74
N GLU A 19 3.64 -5.97 3.49
CA GLU A 19 3.13 -4.61 3.37
C GLU A 19 2.25 -4.43 2.13
N ALA A 20 2.55 -5.13 1.04
CA ALA A 20 1.70 -5.16 -0.15
C ALA A 20 0.31 -5.71 0.17
N LYS A 21 0.23 -6.83 0.92
CA LYS A 21 -1.03 -7.41 1.38
C LYS A 21 -1.80 -6.44 2.28
N TYR A 22 -1.15 -5.82 3.27
CA TYR A 22 -1.83 -4.82 4.12
C TYR A 22 -2.38 -3.64 3.30
N ARG A 23 -1.64 -3.14 2.31
CA ARG A 23 -2.11 -2.05 1.42
C ARG A 23 -3.25 -2.48 0.51
N LEU A 24 -3.23 -3.73 0.03
CA LEU A 24 -4.31 -4.30 -0.77
C LEU A 24 -5.57 -4.52 0.08
N TYR A 25 -5.45 -5.08 1.28
CA TYR A 25 -6.59 -5.26 2.20
C TYR A 25 -7.16 -3.93 2.66
N ALA A 26 -6.32 -3.01 3.15
CA ALA A 26 -6.76 -1.69 3.58
C ALA A 26 -7.34 -0.87 2.42
N GLY A 27 -6.70 -0.91 1.25
CA GLY A 27 -7.16 -0.23 0.05
C GLY A 27 -8.48 -0.79 -0.50
N SER A 28 -8.63 -2.11 -0.54
CA SER A 28 -9.88 -2.76 -0.98
C SER A 28 -11.04 -2.52 0.00
N ALA A 29 -10.78 -2.58 1.31
CA ALA A 29 -11.76 -2.21 2.33
C ALA A 29 -12.18 -0.73 2.19
N ALA A 30 -11.22 0.18 2.02
CA ALA A 30 -11.50 1.60 1.80
C ALA A 30 -12.31 1.84 0.53
N LEU A 31 -11.99 1.14 -0.57
CA LEU A 31 -12.77 1.20 -1.81
C LEU A 31 -14.21 0.72 -1.57
N PHE A 32 -14.40 -0.41 -0.90
CA PHE A 32 -15.73 -0.94 -0.60
C PHE A 32 -16.55 0.06 0.21
N ILE A 33 -16.01 0.58 1.32
CA ILE A 33 -16.66 1.59 2.17
C ILE A 33 -16.94 2.88 1.39
N SER A 34 -16.02 3.31 0.51
CA SER A 34 -16.19 4.54 -0.26
C SER A 34 -17.41 4.53 -1.17
N VAL A 35 -17.78 3.37 -1.70
CA VAL A 35 -18.96 3.19 -2.55
C VAL A 35 -20.24 3.36 -1.72
N PHE A 36 -20.29 2.86 -0.49
CA PHE A 36 -21.45 3.03 0.40
C PHE A 36 -21.61 4.47 0.90
N ILE A 37 -20.49 5.14 1.22
CA ILE A 37 -20.51 6.53 1.68
C ILE A 37 -20.65 7.51 0.49
N ALA A 38 -20.50 7.05 -0.75
CA ALA A 38 -20.42 7.86 -1.97
C ALA A 38 -19.33 8.95 -1.89
N SER A 39 -18.18 8.63 -1.28
CA SER A 39 -17.06 9.57 -1.10
C SER A 39 -15.98 9.37 -2.15
N ILE A 40 -15.92 10.30 -3.11
CA ILE A 40 -14.93 10.31 -4.19
C ILE A 40 -13.50 10.40 -3.62
N ALA A 41 -13.30 11.17 -2.55
CA ALA A 41 -11.97 11.31 -1.93
C ALA A 41 -11.45 9.98 -1.37
N LEU A 42 -12.30 9.23 -0.65
CA LEU A 42 -11.93 7.90 -0.14
C LEU A 42 -11.70 6.88 -1.26
N LEU A 43 -12.47 6.97 -2.35
CA LEU A 43 -12.29 6.13 -3.52
C LEU A 43 -10.91 6.34 -4.13
N LEU A 44 -10.50 7.59 -4.36
CA LEU A 44 -9.17 7.90 -4.90
C LEU A 44 -8.04 7.43 -3.98
N ILE A 45 -8.17 7.62 -2.67
CA ILE A 45 -7.18 7.16 -1.69
C ILE A 45 -7.08 5.63 -1.72
N GLY A 46 -8.22 4.93 -1.69
CA GLY A 46 -8.28 3.47 -1.77
C GLY A 46 -7.63 2.95 -3.06
N LEU A 47 -7.89 3.61 -4.19
CA LEU A 47 -7.31 3.23 -5.48
C LEU A 47 -5.79 3.38 -5.51
N VAL A 48 -5.25 4.47 -4.95
CA VAL A 48 -3.79 4.67 -4.83
C VAL A 48 -3.16 3.64 -3.88
N LEU A 49 -3.83 3.32 -2.77
CA LEU A 49 -3.38 2.29 -1.83
C LEU A 49 -3.31 0.92 -2.51
N VAL A 50 -4.37 0.51 -3.21
CA VAL A 50 -4.39 -0.74 -3.97
C VAL A 50 -3.33 -0.74 -5.07
N ALA A 51 -3.19 0.35 -5.83
CA ALA A 51 -2.21 0.44 -6.91
C ALA A 51 -0.76 0.33 -6.40
N THR A 52 -0.43 0.99 -5.29
CA THR A 52 0.91 0.90 -4.68
C THR A 52 1.18 -0.46 -4.04
N GLY A 53 0.16 -1.12 -3.48
CA GLY A 53 0.25 -2.50 -3.00
C GLY A 53 0.44 -3.50 -4.15
N TYR A 54 -0.35 -3.37 -5.21
CA TYR A 54 -0.31 -4.25 -6.38
C TYR A 54 1.00 -4.14 -7.18
N SER A 55 1.48 -2.91 -7.39
CA SER A 55 2.77 -2.68 -8.07
C SER A 55 4.00 -3.04 -7.23
N GLY A 56 3.82 -3.27 -5.91
CA GLY A 56 4.91 -3.49 -4.98
C GLY A 56 5.85 -2.28 -4.89
N TRP A 57 5.34 -1.09 -5.16
CA TRP A 57 6.11 0.14 -5.24
C TRP A 57 5.42 1.27 -4.50
N CYS A 58 6.16 1.89 -3.59
CA CYS A 58 5.74 3.10 -2.91
C CYS A 58 6.70 4.26 -3.21
N PRO A 59 6.26 5.31 -3.95
CA PRO A 59 7.09 6.47 -4.29
C PRO A 59 7.74 7.12 -3.06
N ALA A 60 6.98 7.22 -1.97
CA ALA A 60 7.47 7.79 -0.71
C ALA A 60 8.59 6.94 -0.10
N TYR A 61 8.48 5.61 -0.16
CA TYR A 61 9.53 4.71 0.33
C TYR A 61 10.76 4.79 -0.57
N SER A 62 10.59 4.91 -1.89
CA SER A 62 11.70 5.08 -2.83
C SER A 62 12.47 6.38 -2.58
N GLY A 63 11.77 7.49 -2.35
CA GLY A 63 12.43 8.76 -2.02
C GLY A 63 13.10 8.78 -0.63
N MET A 64 12.66 7.92 0.28
CA MET A 64 13.30 7.69 1.59
C MET A 64 14.37 6.57 1.56
N ASN A 65 14.62 5.94 0.42
CA ASN A 65 15.53 4.79 0.29
C ASN A 65 15.17 3.64 1.27
N LYS A 66 13.87 3.40 1.47
CA LYS A 66 13.32 2.31 2.29
C LYS A 66 12.88 1.15 1.40
N ASN A 67 13.20 -0.07 1.82
CA ASN A 67 12.81 -1.31 1.17
C ASN A 67 12.39 -2.32 2.25
N THR A 68 11.22 -2.94 2.08
CA THR A 68 10.61 -3.87 3.03
C THR A 68 10.46 -5.29 2.47
N CYS A 69 11.12 -5.58 1.36
CA CYS A 69 11.24 -6.93 0.81
C CYS A 69 12.12 -7.78 1.74
N VAL A 70 11.49 -8.49 2.68
CA VAL A 70 12.15 -9.45 3.56
C VAL A 70 12.01 -10.85 2.97
N THR A 71 13.13 -11.54 2.75
CA THR A 71 13.16 -12.93 2.32
C THR A 71 12.75 -13.85 3.48
N GLY A 72 11.45 -14.13 3.58
CA GLY A 72 10.89 -15.13 4.50
C GLY A 72 10.59 -14.61 5.91
N GLU A 73 9.31 -14.49 6.24
CA GLU A 73 8.69 -15.18 7.38
C GLU A 73 7.17 -14.97 7.29
N SER A 74 6.41 -15.97 7.72
CA SER A 74 4.95 -16.05 7.64
C SER A 74 4.22 -15.19 8.71
N ALA A 75 2.91 -15.43 8.83
CA ALA A 75 1.93 -14.96 9.83
C ALA A 75 1.40 -13.53 9.61
N GLU A 76 0.15 -13.32 9.15
CA GLU A 76 -1.18 -13.64 9.73
C GLU A 76 -1.72 -12.39 10.44
N GLU A 77 -2.78 -11.82 9.90
CA GLU A 77 -3.77 -11.03 10.65
C GLU A 77 -5.06 -10.99 9.83
N THR A 78 -5.93 -11.94 10.14
CA THR A 78 -7.35 -11.98 9.83
C THR A 78 -8.02 -10.71 10.36
N PRO A 79 -8.77 -9.93 9.56
CA PRO A 79 -9.74 -9.02 10.14
C PRO A 79 -10.93 -9.89 10.56
N GLU A 80 -11.03 -10.17 11.85
CA GLU A 80 -12.24 -10.68 12.47
C GLU A 80 -13.42 -9.78 12.08
N ALA A 81 -14.38 -10.40 11.42
CA ALA A 81 -15.75 -9.90 11.38
C ALA A 81 -16.29 -9.93 12.81
N THR A 82 -16.60 -8.78 13.39
CA THR A 82 -17.34 -8.71 14.64
C THR A 82 -18.43 -7.66 14.58
N SER A 83 -19.65 -8.19 14.41
CA SER A 83 -20.95 -7.79 14.97
C SER A 83 -21.57 -6.45 14.61
#